data_AF-A0AAP2S550-F1
#
_entry.id   AF-A0AAP2S550-F1
#
_cell.length_a   1.000
_cell.length_b   1.000
_cell.length_c   1.000
_cell.angle_alpha   90.00
_cell.angle_beta   90.00
_cell.angle_gamma   90.00
#
_symmetry.space_group_name_H-M   'P 1'
#
loop_
_entity.id
_entity.type
_entity.pdbx_description
1 polymer ?
#
loop_
_entity_poly.entity_id
_entity_poly.type
_entity_poly.pdbx_seq_one_letter_code
_entity_poly.pdbx_strand_id
1 'polypeptide(L)'
;MARRSRAAVERIILQARIWGWDMSWSFSMATRTDTRQIGRHYSEHTAIKLYGSVRYPEAFKYPTLECYLYVDPLLLSDKSVPLCIGSMQATGRRLIAYVAVHNDRFNSLVTAASRLVALEINAEPLKYRKAKVMGIHLSTELESDW
;
A
#
# COMPACT_ATOMS: atom_id res chain seq x y z
N MET A 1 34.08 17.64 10.90
CA MET A 1 32.83 17.60 10.10
C MET A 1 31.92 16.54 10.68
N ALA A 2 30.90 16.95 11.45
CA ALA A 2 29.98 16.04 12.11
C ALA A 2 29.07 15.35 11.08
N ARG A 3 29.16 14.01 11.03
CA ARG A 3 28.33 13.13 10.20
C ARG A 3 26.89 13.29 10.68
N ARG A 4 26.03 13.90 9.85
CA ARG A 4 24.57 14.05 10.05
C ARG A 4 24.01 12.79 10.70
N SER A 5 23.51 12.91 11.93
CA SER A 5 22.70 11.84 12.52
C SER A 5 21.51 11.64 11.59
N ARG A 6 21.32 10.41 11.13
CA ARG A 6 20.15 10.01 10.36
C ARG A 6 19.00 10.09 11.38
N ALA A 7 18.33 11.24 11.46
CA ALA A 7 17.17 11.41 12.34
C ALA A 7 16.25 10.21 12.14
N ALA A 8 15.91 9.51 13.22
CA ALA A 8 15.00 8.39 13.16
C ALA A 8 13.71 8.87 12.48
N VAL A 9 13.32 8.20 11.40
CA VAL A 9 12.06 8.52 10.73
C VAL A 9 10.95 8.17 11.71
N GLU A 10 10.25 9.20 12.20
CA GLU A 10 9.05 9.02 13.00
C GLU A 10 8.04 8.19 12.20
N ARG A 11 7.48 7.16 12.84
CA ARG A 11 6.56 6.21 12.21
C ARG A 11 5.25 6.18 12.99
N ILE A 12 4.17 5.98 12.24
CA ILE A 12 2.85 5.71 12.77
C ILE A 12 2.41 4.32 12.32
N ILE A 13 1.59 3.70 13.16
CA ILE A 13 0.89 2.46 12.87
C ILE A 13 -0.58 2.81 12.69
N LEU A 14 -1.15 2.35 11.58
CA LEU A 14 -2.58 2.43 11.32
C LEU A 14 -3.12 1.02 11.20
N GLN A 15 -4.17 0.70 11.95
CA GLN A 15 -4.84 -0.59 11.87
C GLN A 15 -6.23 -0.38 11.32
N ALA A 16 -6.60 -1.15 10.30
CA ALA A 16 -7.90 -1.08 9.64
C ALA A 16 -8.56 -2.45 9.51
N ARG A 17 -9.83 -2.51 9.91
CA ARG A 17 -10.67 -3.68 9.66
C ARG A 17 -11.15 -3.65 8.22
N ILE A 18 -10.85 -4.71 7.47
CA ILE A 18 -11.27 -4.89 6.08
C ILE A 18 -12.69 -5.43 6.05
N TRP A 19 -13.51 -4.90 5.13
CA TRP A 19 -14.91 -5.30 4.96
C TRP A 19 -15.27 -5.64 3.51
N GLY A 20 -14.38 -5.38 2.56
CA GLY A 20 -14.61 -5.70 1.16
C GLY A 20 -13.35 -5.57 0.32
N TRP A 21 -13.41 -6.10 -0.89
CA TRP A 21 -12.33 -5.98 -1.87
C TRP A 21 -12.88 -5.97 -3.30
N ASP A 22 -12.12 -5.35 -4.21
CA ASP A 22 -12.30 -5.40 -5.66
C ASP A 22 -10.96 -5.71 -6.33
N MET A 23 -10.99 -6.10 -7.62
CA MET A 23 -9.80 -6.23 -8.44
C MET A 23 -9.97 -5.48 -9.75
N SER A 24 -8.88 -4.86 -10.22
CA SER A 24 -8.77 -4.33 -11.57
C SER A 24 -7.55 -4.92 -12.27
N TRP A 25 -7.72 -5.17 -13.57
CA TRP A 25 -6.66 -5.62 -14.46
C TRP A 25 -6.79 -4.91 -15.80
N SER A 26 -5.69 -4.41 -16.33
CA SER A 26 -5.61 -3.87 -17.69
C SER A 26 -4.28 -4.22 -18.33
N PHE A 27 -4.32 -4.45 -19.64
CA PHE A 27 -3.16 -4.75 -20.46
C PHE A 27 -3.24 -3.90 -21.74
N SER A 28 -2.16 -3.19 -22.06
CA SER A 28 -2.15 -2.23 -23.15
C SER A 28 -0.76 -2.08 -23.77
N MET A 29 -0.69 -1.41 -24.91
CA MET A 29 0.59 -0.97 -25.47
C MET A 29 1.20 0.14 -24.61
N ALA A 30 2.49 0.02 -24.29
CA ALA A 30 3.20 1.04 -23.54
C ALA A 30 3.35 2.32 -24.38
N THR A 31 2.96 3.42 -23.77
CA THR A 31 3.22 4.79 -24.19
C THR A 31 4.49 5.33 -23.52
N ARG A 32 5.03 6.43 -24.07
CA ARG A 32 6.20 7.10 -23.48
C ARG A 32 5.95 7.66 -22.07
N THR A 33 4.69 7.82 -21.69
CA THR A 33 4.29 8.35 -20.38
C THR A 33 4.11 7.26 -19.32
N ASP A 34 4.16 5.99 -19.70
CA ASP A 34 3.95 4.90 -18.75
C ASP A 34 5.15 4.73 -17.83
N THR A 35 4.88 4.83 -16.54
CA THR A 35 5.88 4.71 -15.47
C THR A 35 6.16 3.25 -15.10
N ARG A 36 5.37 2.30 -15.63
CA ARG A 36 5.39 0.87 -15.26
C ARG A 36 5.27 0.00 -16.51
N GLN A 37 6.35 -0.04 -17.27
CA GLN A 37 6.44 -0.83 -18.50
C GLN A 37 6.82 -2.28 -18.18
N ILE A 38 6.20 -3.22 -18.87
CA ILE A 38 6.62 -4.62 -18.89
C ILE A 38 7.37 -4.84 -20.20
N GLY A 39 8.69 -5.01 -20.09
CA GLY A 39 9.57 -5.00 -21.25
C GLY A 39 9.56 -3.64 -21.94
N ARG A 40 9.51 -3.63 -23.28
CA ARG A 40 9.65 -2.41 -24.11
C ARG A 40 8.35 -1.91 -24.75
N HIS A 41 7.31 -2.74 -24.81
CA HIS A 41 6.16 -2.51 -25.69
C HIS A 41 4.81 -2.61 -25.00
N TYR A 42 4.76 -3.10 -23.76
CA TYR A 42 3.50 -3.36 -23.07
C TYR A 42 3.50 -2.72 -21.69
N SER A 43 2.31 -2.36 -21.23
CA SER A 43 2.04 -1.99 -19.85
C SER A 43 0.90 -2.84 -19.33
N GLU A 44 1.14 -3.46 -18.18
CA GLU A 44 0.12 -4.18 -17.44
C GLU A 44 -0.08 -3.48 -16.10
N HIS A 45 -1.34 -3.27 -15.74
CA HIS A 45 -1.71 -2.75 -14.45
C HIS A 45 -2.69 -3.70 -13.79
N THR A 46 -2.26 -4.27 -12.68
CA THR A 46 -3.09 -5.16 -11.87
C THR A 46 -3.11 -4.66 -10.45
N ALA A 47 -4.29 -4.53 -9.86
CA ALA A 47 -4.43 -4.13 -8.46
C ALA A 47 -5.57 -4.84 -7.75
N ILE A 48 -5.35 -5.19 -6.49
CA ILE A 48 -6.40 -5.49 -5.52
C ILE A 48 -6.69 -4.21 -4.77
N LYS A 49 -7.96 -3.86 -4.66
CA LYS A 49 -8.42 -2.76 -3.83
C LYS A 49 -9.09 -3.35 -2.60
N LEU A 50 -8.60 -3.00 -1.42
CA LEU A 50 -9.20 -3.35 -0.13
C LEU A 50 -9.98 -2.16 0.41
N TYR A 51 -11.16 -2.43 0.93
CA TYR A 51 -11.97 -1.44 1.63
C TYR A 51 -12.00 -1.74 3.12
N GLY A 52 -11.77 -0.71 3.93
CA GLY A 52 -11.69 -0.88 5.37
C GLY A 52 -12.14 0.32 6.18
N SER A 53 -12.20 0.13 7.49
CA SER A 53 -12.39 1.17 8.49
C SER A 53 -11.18 1.21 9.42
N VAL A 54 -10.54 2.36 9.57
CA VAL A 54 -9.43 2.57 10.50
C VAL A 54 -9.96 2.45 11.94
N ARG A 55 -9.30 1.62 12.74
CA ARG A 55 -9.60 1.33 14.14
C ARG A 55 -8.56 1.93 15.07
N TYR A 56 -7.29 1.90 14.68
CA TYR A 56 -6.20 2.52 15.40
C TYR A 56 -5.43 3.51 14.50
N PRO A 57 -5.06 4.70 15.03
CA PRO A 57 -5.43 5.22 16.35
C PRO A 57 -6.94 5.49 16.45
N GLU A 58 -7.50 5.49 17.67
CA GLU A 58 -8.91 5.79 17.83
C GLU A 58 -9.22 7.22 17.35
N ALA A 59 -10.46 7.43 16.87
CA ALA A 59 -10.92 8.72 16.35
C ALA A 59 -10.04 9.33 15.25
N PHE A 60 -9.32 8.49 14.48
CA PHE A 60 -8.50 8.97 13.38
C PHE A 60 -9.32 9.79 12.37
N LYS A 61 -8.77 10.93 11.94
CA LYS A 61 -9.44 11.91 11.09
C LYS A 61 -10.00 11.33 9.78
N TYR A 62 -9.39 10.25 9.29
CA TYR A 62 -9.75 9.58 8.05
C TYR A 62 -10.19 8.14 8.34
N PRO A 63 -11.43 7.94 8.83
CA PRO A 63 -11.88 6.65 9.34
C PRO A 63 -12.10 5.58 8.26
N THR A 64 -12.20 5.97 6.99
CA THR A 64 -12.40 5.03 5.87
C THR A 64 -11.10 4.82 5.12
N LEU A 65 -10.76 3.56 4.82
CA LEU A 65 -9.56 3.17 4.09
C LEU A 65 -9.91 2.59 2.72
N GLU A 66 -9.21 3.04 1.69
CA GLU A 66 -9.07 2.36 0.40
C GLU A 66 -7.59 2.02 0.20
N CYS A 67 -7.22 0.74 0.20
CA CYS A 67 -5.83 0.30 0.02
C CYS A 67 -5.68 -0.43 -1.32
N TYR A 68 -4.87 0.12 -2.22
CA TYR A 68 -4.55 -0.45 -3.51
C TYR A 68 -3.23 -1.21 -3.42
N LEU A 69 -3.30 -2.54 -3.52
CA LEU A 69 -2.14 -3.41 -3.69
C LEU A 69 -1.92 -3.60 -5.18
N TYR A 70 -0.96 -2.89 -5.76
CA TYR A 70 -0.68 -2.96 -7.20
C TYR A 70 0.59 -3.78 -7.48
N VAL A 71 0.57 -4.54 -8.57
CA VAL A 71 1.74 -5.31 -8.99
C VAL A 71 2.81 -4.36 -9.52
N ASP A 72 4.01 -4.49 -8.97
CA ASP A 72 5.22 -3.88 -9.54
C ASP A 72 6.23 -4.99 -9.86
N PRO A 73 6.42 -5.33 -11.16
CA PRO A 73 7.30 -6.41 -11.57
C PRO A 73 8.78 -6.09 -11.32
N LEU A 74 9.12 -4.82 -11.07
CA LEU A 74 10.49 -4.36 -10.86
C LEU A 74 10.81 -4.15 -9.37
N LEU A 75 9.84 -4.39 -8.47
CA LEU A 75 9.96 -4.09 -7.04
C LEU A 75 11.21 -4.69 -6.37
N LEU A 76 11.61 -5.89 -6.77
CA LEU A 76 12.78 -6.59 -6.23
C LEU A 76 14.00 -6.54 -7.16
N SER A 77 13.90 -5.84 -8.29
CA SER A 77 14.97 -5.75 -9.30
C SER A 77 15.92 -4.57 -9.08
N ASP A 78 15.55 -3.63 -8.21
CA ASP A 78 16.32 -2.41 -8.00
C ASP A 78 17.58 -2.68 -7.16
N LYS A 79 18.69 -2.02 -7.55
CA LYS A 79 19.98 -2.09 -6.85
C LYS A 79 20.07 -1.09 -5.70
N SER A 80 19.18 -0.10 -5.67
CA SER A 80 19.14 0.92 -4.63
C SER A 80 18.32 0.48 -3.42
N VAL A 81 18.72 0.94 -2.23
CA VAL A 81 17.94 0.67 -1.01
C VAL A 81 16.61 1.42 -1.10
N PRO A 82 15.45 0.74 -1.04
CA PRO A 82 14.15 1.39 -1.20
C PRO A 82 13.87 2.34 -0.02
N LEU A 83 13.27 3.48 -0.33
CA LEU A 83 12.87 4.47 0.68
C LEU A 83 11.47 4.20 1.25
N CYS A 84 10.62 3.50 0.50
CA CYS A 84 9.25 3.15 0.87
C CYS A 84 8.72 2.09 -0.11
N ILE A 85 7.67 1.37 0.27
CA ILE A 85 6.96 0.42 -0.60
C ILE A 85 5.67 1.00 -1.19
N GLY A 86 5.35 2.24 -0.83
CA GLY A 86 4.09 2.85 -1.21
C GLY A 86 3.93 4.27 -0.69
N SER A 87 2.73 4.78 -0.89
CA SER A 87 2.33 6.10 -0.42
C SER A 87 0.89 6.07 0.04
N MET A 88 0.52 7.03 0.89
CA MET A 88 -0.85 7.27 1.26
C MET A 88 -1.19 8.74 1.12
N GLN A 89 -2.45 9.00 0.81
CA GLN A 89 -3.01 10.34 0.74
C GLN A 89 -4.40 10.37 1.37
N ALA A 90 -4.76 11.50 1.96
CA ALA A 90 -6.06 11.68 2.57
C ALA A 90 -6.92 12.68 1.78
N THR A 91 -8.17 12.30 1.53
CA THR A 91 -9.16 13.13 0.82
C THR A 91 -10.53 13.04 1.49
N GLY A 92 -11.07 14.19 1.89
CA GLY A 92 -12.28 14.22 2.72
C GLY A 92 -12.09 13.41 4.02
N ARG A 93 -12.92 12.38 4.21
CA ARG A 93 -12.84 11.42 5.33
C ARG A 93 -12.16 10.09 4.96
N ARG A 94 -11.56 9.99 3.78
CA ARG A 94 -10.92 8.77 3.27
C ARG A 94 -9.41 8.87 3.32
N LEU A 95 -8.78 7.80 3.78
CA LEU A 95 -7.37 7.52 3.58
C LEU A 95 -7.24 6.58 2.38
N ILE A 96 -6.40 6.94 1.43
CA ILE A 96 -6.13 6.14 0.24
C ILE A 96 -4.66 5.72 0.29
N ALA A 97 -4.38 4.43 0.36
CA ALA A 97 -3.03 3.88 0.34
C ALA A 97 -2.78 3.19 -0.99
N TYR A 98 -1.57 3.33 -1.53
CA TYR A 98 -1.06 2.64 -2.71
C TYR A 98 0.21 1.92 -2.32
N VAL A 99 0.22 0.60 -2.39
CA VAL A 99 1.32 -0.26 -1.96
C VAL A 99 1.72 -1.17 -3.10
N ALA A 100 3.01 -1.15 -3.45
CA ALA A 100 3.58 -2.07 -4.42
C ALA A 100 3.67 -3.47 -3.82
N VAL A 101 3.24 -4.47 -4.57
CA VAL A 101 3.41 -5.88 -4.23
C VAL A 101 4.17 -6.60 -5.34
N HIS A 102 5.01 -7.55 -4.93
CA HIS A 102 5.74 -8.38 -5.89
C HIS A 102 4.80 -9.31 -6.64
N ASN A 103 5.05 -9.51 -7.93
CA ASN A 103 4.19 -10.30 -8.81
C ASN A 103 3.92 -11.72 -8.27
N ASP A 104 4.96 -12.40 -7.77
CA ASP A 104 4.85 -13.78 -7.25
C ASP A 104 3.89 -13.93 -6.05
N ARG A 105 3.58 -12.83 -5.36
CA ARG A 105 2.65 -12.83 -4.22
C ARG A 105 1.23 -12.44 -4.61
N PHE A 106 1.03 -11.88 -5.81
CA PHE A 106 -0.25 -11.34 -6.21
C PHE A 106 -1.33 -12.42 -6.28
N ASN A 107 -1.06 -13.58 -6.89
CA ASN A 107 -2.03 -14.68 -6.97
C ASN A 107 -2.44 -15.22 -5.58
N SER A 108 -1.48 -15.30 -4.66
CA SER A 108 -1.77 -15.69 -3.27
C SER A 108 -2.65 -14.66 -2.57
N LEU A 109 -2.41 -13.36 -2.81
CA LEU A 109 -3.24 -12.28 -2.26
C LEU A 109 -4.66 -12.31 -2.83
N VAL A 110 -4.84 -12.51 -4.15
CA VAL A 110 -6.16 -12.65 -4.76
C VAL A 110 -6.92 -13.83 -4.14
N THR A 111 -6.26 -14.98 -3.98
CA THR A 111 -6.87 -16.18 -3.38
C THR A 111 -7.25 -15.99 -1.91
N ALA A 112 -6.52 -15.14 -1.18
CA ALA A 112 -6.82 -14.83 0.21
C ALA A 112 -7.77 -13.63 0.39
N ALA A 113 -8.03 -12.83 -0.66
CA ALA A 113 -8.65 -11.52 -0.54
C ALA A 113 -10.02 -11.54 0.16
N SER A 114 -10.86 -12.54 -0.14
CA SER A 114 -12.16 -12.72 0.50
C SER A 114 -12.11 -13.08 1.98
N ARG A 115 -10.94 -13.52 2.48
CA ARG A 115 -10.70 -13.89 3.88
C ARG A 115 -9.92 -12.82 4.64
N LEU A 116 -9.42 -11.78 3.99
CA LEU A 116 -8.69 -10.71 4.65
C LEU A 116 -9.64 -9.90 5.54
N VAL A 117 -9.30 -9.78 6.82
CA VAL A 117 -10.12 -9.08 7.82
C VAL A 117 -9.38 -7.90 8.45
N ALA A 118 -8.05 -7.89 8.40
CA ALA A 118 -7.21 -6.88 9.02
C ALA A 118 -6.07 -6.42 8.10
N LEU A 119 -5.80 -5.12 8.13
CA LEU A 119 -4.68 -4.47 7.47
C LEU A 119 -4.01 -3.51 8.45
N GLU A 120 -2.73 -3.73 8.70
CA GLU A 120 -1.86 -2.78 9.38
C GLU A 120 -0.97 -2.07 8.36
N ILE A 121 -0.82 -0.75 8.51
CA ILE A 121 0.05 0.09 7.70
C ILE A 121 1.07 0.77 8.61
N ASN A 122 2.35 0.51 8.34
CA ASN A 122 3.46 1.24 8.92
C ASN A 122 3.87 2.36 7.95
N ALA A 123 3.78 3.61 8.40
CA ALA A 123 4.00 4.76 7.54
C ALA A 123 4.61 5.96 8.27
N GLU A 124 5.07 6.96 7.51
CA GLU A 124 5.38 8.28 8.07
C GLU A 124 4.07 8.99 8.52
N PRO A 125 4.14 9.93 9.49
CA PRO A 125 3.02 10.80 9.80
C PRO A 125 2.53 11.56 8.55
N LEU A 126 1.21 11.73 8.42
CA LEU A 126 0.62 12.51 7.34
C LEU A 126 1.09 13.97 7.40
N LYS A 127 1.83 14.41 6.38
CA LYS A 127 2.22 15.81 6.15
C LYS A 127 1.48 16.33 4.93
N TYR A 128 0.72 17.41 5.08
CA TYR A 128 -0.14 17.93 4.00
C TYR A 128 -1.04 16.87 3.37
N ARG A 129 -1.61 15.97 4.21
CA ARG A 129 -2.44 14.84 3.79
C ARG A 129 -1.72 13.78 2.94
N LYS A 130 -0.40 13.72 2.96
CA LYS A 130 0.39 12.71 2.24
C LYS A 130 1.42 12.07 3.16
N ALA A 131 1.77 10.81 2.93
CA ALA A 131 2.83 10.12 3.64
C ALA A 131 3.37 8.94 2.83
N LYS A 132 4.56 8.48 3.21
CA LYS A 132 5.18 7.27 2.66
C LYS A 132 4.79 6.04 3.48
N VAL A 133 4.53 4.94 2.78
CA VAL A 133 4.26 3.64 3.40
C VAL A 133 5.55 2.83 3.43
N MET A 134 5.94 2.40 4.63
CA MET A 134 7.17 1.64 4.89
C MET A 134 6.92 0.15 4.98
N GLY A 135 5.70 -0.26 5.34
CA GLY A 135 5.34 -1.66 5.49
C GLY A 135 3.83 -1.84 5.57
N ILE A 136 3.37 -3.04 5.24
CA ILE A 136 2.01 -3.48 5.51
C ILE A 136 2.02 -4.88 6.13
N HIS A 137 1.00 -5.17 6.92
CA HIS A 137 0.68 -6.52 7.36
C HIS A 137 -0.79 -6.81 7.04
N LEU A 138 -1.07 -7.98 6.47
CA LEU A 138 -2.40 -8.43 6.08
C LEU A 138 -2.71 -9.72 6.83
N SER A 139 -3.88 -9.79 7.45
CA SER A 139 -4.29 -10.96 8.22
C SER A 139 -5.70 -11.41 7.86
N THR A 140 -5.89 -12.72 7.92
CA THR A 140 -7.19 -13.39 7.86
C THR A 140 -7.81 -13.62 9.23
N GLU A 141 -7.10 -13.23 10.29
CA GLU A 141 -7.52 -13.29 11.68
C GLU A 141 -7.54 -11.88 12.27
N LEU A 142 -8.55 -11.58 13.06
CA LEU A 142 -8.53 -10.40 13.93
C LEU A 142 -7.71 -10.79 15.15
N GLU A 143 -6.59 -10.10 15.41
CA GLU A 143 -5.92 -10.30 16.69
C GLU A 143 -6.88 -9.84 17.81
N SER A 144 -6.71 -10.36 19.02
CA SER A 144 -7.62 -10.14 20.16
C SER A 144 -7.83 -8.67 20.53
N ASP A 145 -6.95 -7.79 20.06
CA ASP A 145 -6.84 -6.39 20.47
C ASP A 145 -7.43 -5.42 19.42
N TRP A 146 -8.18 -5.92 18.42
CA TRP A 146 -8.78 -5.18 17.29
C TRP A 146 -10.24 -4.73 17.48
#